data_AF-A0A137QD38-F1
#
_entry.id   AF-A0A137QD38-F1
#
_cell.length_a   1.000
_cell.length_b   1.000
_cell.length_c   1.000
_cell.angle_alpha   90.00
_cell.angle_beta   90.00
_cell.angle_gamma   90.00
#
_symmetry.space_group_name_H-M   'P 1'
#
loop_
_entity.id
_entity.type
_entity.pdbx_description
1 polymer ?
#
loop_
_entity_poly.entity_id
_entity_poly.type
_entity_poly.pdbx_seq_one_letter_code
_entity_poly.pdbx_strand_id
1 'polypeptide(L)'
;MTTLLFSAHNVVEAAQTDDVVIFLWSFIDTDREEFLRRLGISIHMFSPIDVYEPYHFRDRKWRSGYLLVTAPSPQQVGMTAIRNSFQLIHTQLKSKGIGFVIHIWVHDVSCSRDLLGDNGMPQDWGEMKDIFEGMVGMDQVTFLLTGWEKVKLEQGLEEEWKIHSALMKDIEKGLAFERLFVEDRTAVWMVLEDIIDLTRVRLDGNRDIPKRIARSYLPDDDEIRFFLVQKDIDTLRATLDKSPEGWKLHMEIRDYLTSHKARIDPLLAQIDDEHEIGRKKKEAETTVDYEYLLFRKTMWSFFEAIEKLEISIGPHLQAFYGFNAKPPPKKSFFRRFF
;
A
#
# COMPACT_ATOMS: atom_id res chain seq x y z
N MET A 1 -22.77 22.33 12.74
CA MET A 1 -23.62 22.19 11.52
C MET A 1 -23.33 23.27 10.47
N THR A 2 -23.17 24.54 10.86
CA THR A 2 -22.84 25.65 9.93
C THR A 2 -21.45 25.53 9.29
N THR A 3 -20.44 25.06 10.01
CA THR A 3 -19.06 24.91 9.49
C THR A 3 -18.96 23.85 8.38
N LEU A 4 -19.61 22.70 8.54
CA LEU A 4 -19.59 21.63 7.55
C LEU A 4 -20.26 22.05 6.24
N LEU A 5 -21.44 22.67 6.32
CA LEU A 5 -22.15 23.18 5.12
C LEU A 5 -21.35 24.28 4.42
N PHE A 6 -20.68 25.16 5.19
CA PHE A 6 -19.77 26.14 4.62
C PHE A 6 -18.60 25.48 3.87
N SER A 7 -17.96 24.49 4.48
CA SER A 7 -16.87 23.74 3.82
C SER A 7 -17.34 22.97 2.57
N ALA A 8 -18.57 22.44 2.59
CA ALA A 8 -19.20 21.82 1.42
C ALA A 8 -19.38 22.81 0.27
N HIS A 9 -19.77 24.06 0.55
CA HIS A 9 -19.81 25.11 -0.46
C HIS A 9 -18.42 25.42 -1.02
N ASN A 10 -17.38 25.47 -0.17
CA ASN A 10 -16.01 25.72 -0.62
C ASN A 10 -15.52 24.63 -1.60
N VAL A 11 -15.88 23.36 -1.37
CA VAL A 11 -15.57 22.27 -2.33
C VAL A 11 -16.22 22.54 -3.67
N VAL A 12 -17.51 22.91 -3.67
CA VAL A 12 -18.22 23.21 -4.91
C VAL A 12 -17.59 24.41 -5.60
N GLU A 13 -17.30 25.50 -4.89
CA GLU A 13 -16.68 26.71 -5.47
C GLU A 13 -15.30 26.42 -6.07
N ALA A 14 -14.47 25.63 -5.38
CA ALA A 14 -13.16 25.25 -5.86
C ALA A 14 -13.21 24.41 -7.14
N ALA A 15 -14.22 23.55 -7.30
CA ALA A 15 -14.31 22.64 -8.43
C ALA A 15 -14.57 23.35 -9.77
N GLN A 16 -13.76 23.01 -10.77
CA GLN A 16 -13.80 23.50 -12.15
C GLN A 16 -14.49 22.47 -13.07
N THR A 17 -15.05 22.98 -14.17
CA THR A 17 -15.58 22.12 -15.24
C THR A 17 -14.42 21.28 -15.78
N ASP A 18 -14.63 19.95 -15.87
CA ASP A 18 -13.64 18.92 -16.23
C ASP A 18 -12.67 18.45 -15.14
N ASP A 19 -12.82 18.93 -13.90
CA ASP A 19 -12.06 18.38 -12.78
C ASP A 19 -12.45 16.92 -12.49
N VAL A 20 -11.46 16.13 -12.09
CA VAL A 20 -11.68 14.88 -11.37
C VAL A 20 -11.70 15.19 -9.88
N VAL A 21 -12.84 14.98 -9.23
CA VAL A 21 -13.00 15.26 -7.79
C VAL A 21 -12.77 13.97 -7.00
N ILE A 22 -11.80 13.96 -6.10
CA ILE A 22 -11.41 12.79 -5.32
C ILE A 22 -11.64 13.09 -3.84
N PHE A 23 -12.54 12.38 -3.20
CA PHE A 23 -12.75 12.47 -1.76
C PHE A 23 -11.89 11.44 -1.03
N LEU A 24 -11.04 11.92 -0.11
CA LEU A 24 -10.28 11.11 0.82
C LEU A 24 -11.03 10.98 2.14
N TRP A 25 -11.53 9.78 2.39
CA TRP A 25 -12.15 9.38 3.64
C TRP A 25 -11.12 8.64 4.48
N SER A 26 -11.10 8.90 5.77
CA SER A 26 -10.38 8.09 6.73
C SER A 26 -11.11 8.19 8.05
N PHE A 27 -10.91 7.17 8.86
CA PHE A 27 -11.31 7.19 10.25
C PHE A 27 -10.30 7.95 11.13
N ILE A 28 -9.00 7.79 10.87
CA ILE A 28 -7.92 8.48 11.61
C ILE A 28 -7.41 9.66 10.79
N ASP A 29 -7.27 10.80 11.46
CA ASP A 29 -6.88 12.07 10.83
C ASP A 29 -5.47 12.03 10.26
N THR A 30 -4.55 11.37 10.97
CA THR A 30 -3.14 11.25 10.57
C THR A 30 -2.97 10.54 9.24
N ASP A 31 -3.88 9.62 8.89
CA ASP A 31 -3.75 8.83 7.66
C ASP A 31 -4.00 9.70 6.42
N ARG A 32 -4.97 10.62 6.50
CA ARG A 32 -5.22 11.61 5.43
C ARG A 32 -4.05 12.57 5.32
N GLU A 33 -3.55 13.07 6.45
CA GLU A 33 -2.43 14.01 6.45
C GLU A 33 -1.15 13.39 5.91
N GLU A 34 -0.83 12.15 6.28
CA GLU A 34 0.32 11.44 5.68
C GLU A 34 0.15 11.29 4.17
N PHE A 35 -1.03 10.84 3.75
CA PHE A 35 -1.32 10.66 2.33
C PHE A 35 -1.12 11.96 1.53
N LEU A 36 -1.65 13.08 2.03
CA LEU A 36 -1.47 14.41 1.43
C LEU A 36 -0.01 14.85 1.41
N ARG A 37 0.71 14.68 2.52
CA ARG A 37 2.13 15.06 2.64
C ARG A 37 2.97 14.33 1.59
N ARG A 38 2.69 13.05 1.33
CA ARG A 38 3.40 12.23 0.34
C ARG A 38 3.14 12.65 -1.09
N LEU A 39 1.94 13.15 -1.39
CA LEU A 39 1.65 13.78 -2.68
C LEU A 39 2.45 15.08 -2.90
N GLY A 40 3.07 15.61 -1.84
CA GLY A 40 3.76 16.89 -1.82
C GLY A 40 2.78 18.05 -1.64
N ILE A 41 1.59 17.79 -1.10
CA ILE A 41 0.60 18.81 -0.78
C ILE A 41 1.00 19.41 0.57
N SER A 42 1.23 20.72 0.58
CA SER A 42 1.52 21.44 1.82
C SER A 42 0.22 21.59 2.61
N ILE A 43 0.16 20.87 3.72
CA ILE A 43 -0.96 20.94 4.66
C ILE A 43 -0.63 22.04 5.66
N HIS A 44 -1.57 22.93 5.93
CA HIS A 44 -1.43 23.79 7.11
C HIS A 44 -1.54 22.89 8.35
N MET A 45 -0.60 23.01 9.30
CA MET A 45 -0.68 22.27 10.57
C MET A 45 -2.10 22.48 11.13
N PHE A 46 -2.85 21.39 11.32
CA PHE A 46 -4.26 21.33 11.74
C PHE A 46 -5.29 21.54 10.62
N SER A 47 -5.42 20.59 9.69
CA SER A 47 -6.66 20.43 8.91
C SER A 47 -7.79 20.08 9.88
N PRO A 48 -8.89 20.84 9.96
CA PRO A 48 -10.01 20.49 10.82
C PRO A 48 -10.62 19.17 10.35
N ILE A 49 -10.85 18.26 11.29
CA ILE A 49 -11.25 16.87 11.02
C ILE A 49 -12.75 16.75 10.77
N ASP A 50 -13.46 17.86 10.98
CA ASP A 50 -14.90 18.03 10.94
C ASP A 50 -15.40 18.79 9.70
N VAL A 51 -14.51 19.09 8.74
CA VAL A 51 -14.83 19.85 7.52
C VAL A 51 -14.34 19.15 6.25
N TYR A 52 -14.83 19.60 5.10
CA TYR A 52 -14.23 19.28 3.81
C TYR A 52 -13.12 20.28 3.47
N GLU A 53 -11.95 19.80 3.06
CA GLU A 53 -10.87 20.69 2.63
C GLU A 53 -10.43 20.38 1.19
N PRO A 54 -10.68 21.31 0.24
CA PRO A 54 -10.28 21.14 -1.14
C PRO A 54 -8.82 21.53 -1.39
N TYR A 55 -8.10 20.66 -2.09
CA TYR A 55 -6.73 20.85 -2.55
C TYR A 55 -6.68 20.69 -4.07
N HIS A 56 -6.37 21.80 -4.74
CA HIS A 56 -6.17 21.82 -6.17
C HIS A 56 -4.75 21.41 -6.52
N PHE A 57 -4.61 20.45 -7.42
CA PHE A 57 -3.31 20.06 -7.94
C PHE A 57 -3.42 19.69 -9.41
N ARG A 58 -2.34 19.94 -10.14
CA ARG A 58 -2.19 19.56 -11.54
C ARG A 58 -1.03 18.61 -11.64
N ASP A 59 -1.30 17.42 -12.17
CA ASP A 59 -0.22 16.53 -12.57
C ASP A 59 0.32 16.95 -13.95
N ARG A 60 1.62 16.75 -14.19
CA ARG A 60 2.23 17.15 -15.47
C ARG A 60 1.79 16.27 -16.64
N LYS A 61 1.38 15.03 -16.37
CA LYS A 61 1.00 14.02 -17.37
C LYS A 61 -0.45 14.18 -17.81
N TRP A 62 -1.32 14.68 -16.93
CA TRP A 62 -2.74 14.82 -17.19
C TRP A 62 -3.11 16.31 -17.28
N ARG A 63 -3.64 16.73 -18.44
CA ARG A 63 -4.10 18.12 -18.64
C ARG A 63 -5.33 18.50 -17.81
N SER A 64 -5.98 17.50 -17.20
CA SER A 64 -7.14 17.67 -16.31
C SER A 64 -6.71 18.22 -14.96
N GLY A 65 -7.55 19.08 -14.37
CA GLY A 65 -7.42 19.47 -12.97
C GLY A 65 -7.88 18.32 -12.07
N TYR A 66 -7.20 18.14 -10.94
CA TYR A 66 -7.64 17.26 -9.87
C TYR A 66 -7.98 18.10 -8.65
N LEU A 67 -9.17 17.86 -8.11
CA LEU A 67 -9.59 18.41 -6.85
C LEU A 67 -9.62 17.28 -5.82
N LEU A 68 -8.58 17.21 -4.99
CA LEU A 68 -8.58 16.32 -3.84
C LEU A 68 -9.33 16.99 -2.71
N VAL A 69 -10.19 16.25 -2.02
CA VAL A 69 -11.01 16.78 -0.93
C VAL A 69 -10.79 15.86 0.26
N THR A 70 -10.21 16.36 1.35
CA THR A 70 -10.29 15.61 2.61
C THR A 70 -11.73 15.65 3.09
N ALA A 71 -12.30 14.49 3.38
CA ALA A 71 -13.65 14.38 3.88
C ALA A 71 -13.65 14.34 5.41
N PRO A 72 -14.68 14.86 6.08
CA PRO A 72 -14.77 14.87 7.54
C PRO A 72 -14.82 13.44 8.11
N SER A 73 -14.35 13.27 9.34
CA SER A 73 -14.46 12.00 10.06
C SER A 73 -15.93 11.75 10.49
N PRO A 74 -16.52 10.58 10.17
CA PRO A 74 -17.86 10.17 10.61
C PRO A 74 -18.11 10.36 12.11
N GLN A 75 -17.11 10.02 12.93
CA GLN A 75 -17.22 10.07 14.39
C GLN A 75 -17.40 11.48 14.94
N GLN A 76 -16.81 12.48 14.29
CA GLN A 76 -16.75 13.85 14.80
C GLN A 76 -17.99 14.66 14.41
N VAL A 77 -18.50 14.40 13.20
CA VAL A 77 -19.53 15.23 12.57
C VAL A 77 -20.91 14.60 12.65
N GLY A 78 -20.98 13.28 12.71
CA GLY A 78 -22.20 12.50 12.69
C GLY A 78 -22.75 12.29 11.26
N MET A 79 -23.30 11.10 11.06
CA MET A 79 -23.65 10.60 9.73
C MET A 79 -24.76 11.36 9.01
N THR A 80 -25.75 11.86 9.75
CA THR A 80 -26.82 12.69 9.17
C THR A 80 -26.28 14.00 8.58
N ALA A 81 -25.30 14.62 9.24
CA ALA A 81 -24.70 15.86 8.76
C ALA A 81 -23.80 15.61 7.53
N ILE A 82 -23.04 14.52 7.53
CA ILE A 82 -22.27 14.07 6.37
C ILE A 82 -23.20 13.80 5.18
N ARG A 83 -24.27 13.03 5.37
CA ARG A 83 -25.26 12.74 4.33
C ARG A 83 -25.82 14.02 3.69
N ASN A 84 -26.30 14.95 4.52
CA ASN A 84 -26.92 16.18 4.03
C ASN A 84 -25.92 17.08 3.29
N SER A 85 -24.70 17.24 3.82
CA SER A 85 -23.66 18.04 3.19
C SER A 85 -23.12 17.39 1.92
N PHE A 86 -22.96 16.07 1.90
CA PHE A 86 -22.49 15.36 0.71
C PHE A 86 -23.54 15.36 -0.41
N GLN A 87 -24.82 15.24 -0.07
CA GLN A 87 -25.90 15.38 -1.05
C GLN A 87 -25.89 16.76 -1.73
N LEU A 88 -25.61 17.82 -0.96
CA LEU A 88 -25.43 19.18 -1.49
C LEU A 88 -24.27 19.23 -2.49
N ILE A 89 -23.10 18.73 -2.09
CA ILE A 89 -21.90 18.71 -2.94
C ILE A 89 -22.18 17.93 -4.22
N HIS A 90 -22.64 16.69 -4.10
CA HIS A 90 -22.89 15.80 -5.24
C HIS A 90 -23.87 16.41 -6.25
N THR A 91 -24.97 16.99 -5.77
CA THR A 91 -25.97 17.63 -6.65
C THR A 91 -25.38 18.83 -7.39
N GLN A 92 -24.56 19.65 -6.71
CA GLN A 92 -23.97 20.85 -7.31
C GLN A 92 -22.77 20.57 -8.21
N LEU A 93 -21.94 19.57 -7.89
CA LEU A 93 -20.88 19.13 -8.80
C LEU A 93 -21.48 18.57 -10.09
N LYS A 94 -22.55 17.76 -9.99
CA LYS A 94 -23.27 17.25 -11.15
C LYS A 94 -23.86 18.37 -12.01
N SER A 95 -24.42 19.43 -11.41
CA SER A 95 -24.94 20.57 -12.16
C SER A 95 -23.84 21.40 -12.84
N LYS A 96 -22.62 21.41 -12.29
CA LYS A 96 -21.42 21.98 -12.92
C LYS A 96 -20.86 21.16 -14.08
N GLY A 97 -21.43 19.99 -14.37
CA GLY A 97 -20.95 19.09 -15.42
C GLY A 97 -19.73 18.25 -15.01
N ILE A 98 -19.41 18.19 -13.72
CA ILE A 98 -18.37 17.30 -13.22
C ILE A 98 -18.91 15.87 -13.26
N GLY A 99 -18.46 15.13 -14.28
CA GLY A 99 -18.91 13.76 -14.52
C GLY A 99 -18.18 12.70 -13.70
N PHE A 100 -17.13 13.08 -12.95
CA PHE A 100 -16.22 12.12 -12.36
C PHE A 100 -15.86 12.46 -10.91
N VAL A 101 -16.41 11.67 -10.00
CA VAL A 101 -16.15 11.71 -8.56
C VAL A 101 -15.63 10.35 -8.13
N ILE A 102 -14.54 10.34 -7.36
CA ILE A 102 -13.93 9.13 -6.78
C ILE A 102 -13.95 9.26 -5.26
N HIS A 103 -14.24 8.17 -4.57
CA HIS A 103 -14.17 8.07 -3.13
C HIS A 103 -13.07 7.09 -2.75
N ILE A 104 -12.05 7.55 -2.05
CA ILE A 104 -10.96 6.71 -1.54
C ILE A 104 -11.12 6.63 -0.02
N TRP A 105 -11.36 5.42 0.48
CA TRP A 105 -11.34 5.12 1.90
C TRP A 105 -9.96 4.62 2.29
N VAL A 106 -9.20 5.45 2.99
CA VAL A 106 -7.86 5.09 3.47
C VAL A 106 -7.99 4.30 4.78
N HIS A 107 -7.27 3.19 4.85
CA HIS A 107 -7.24 2.33 6.03
C HIS A 107 -5.81 1.88 6.30
N ASP A 108 -5.25 2.23 7.46
CA ASP A 108 -3.92 1.79 7.89
C ASP A 108 -4.01 0.41 8.57
N VAL A 109 -3.42 -0.60 7.94
CA VAL A 109 -3.45 -2.00 8.46
C VAL A 109 -2.65 -2.16 9.75
N SER A 110 -1.77 -1.22 10.10
CA SER A 110 -1.05 -1.20 11.38
C SER A 110 -1.90 -0.77 12.56
N CYS A 111 -3.02 -0.09 12.30
CA CYS A 111 -3.98 0.39 13.28
C CYS A 111 -5.26 -0.49 13.36
N SER A 112 -5.22 -1.71 12.80
CA SER A 112 -6.42 -2.52 12.58
C SER A 112 -7.25 -2.79 13.85
N ARG A 113 -6.62 -2.91 15.03
CA ARG A 113 -7.33 -3.09 16.31
C ARG A 113 -8.28 -1.94 16.64
N ASP A 114 -7.91 -0.72 16.25
CA ASP A 114 -8.68 0.48 16.53
C ASP A 114 -9.61 0.82 15.36
N LEU A 115 -9.38 0.23 14.18
CA LEU A 115 -10.09 0.56 12.94
C LEU A 115 -11.05 -0.51 12.43
N LEU A 116 -10.96 -1.74 12.94
CA LEU A 116 -11.82 -2.86 12.58
C LEU A 116 -12.71 -3.24 13.77
N GLY A 117 -13.97 -3.55 13.48
CA GLY A 117 -14.84 -4.24 14.43
C GLY A 117 -14.48 -5.72 14.54
N ASP A 118 -15.05 -6.41 15.54
CA ASP A 118 -14.80 -7.83 15.82
C ASP A 118 -15.04 -8.77 14.63
N ASN A 119 -15.84 -8.35 13.65
CA ASN A 119 -16.17 -9.10 12.43
C ASN A 119 -15.25 -8.75 11.23
N GLY A 120 -14.21 -7.94 11.42
CA GLY A 120 -13.33 -7.45 10.36
C GLY A 120 -13.90 -6.30 9.52
N MET A 121 -15.10 -5.79 9.87
CA MET A 121 -15.69 -4.65 9.20
C MET A 121 -14.97 -3.36 9.61
N PRO A 122 -14.57 -2.48 8.66
CA PRO A 122 -14.06 -1.17 9.01
C PRO A 122 -15.09 -0.36 9.81
N GLN A 123 -14.62 0.41 10.79
CA GLN A 123 -15.51 1.24 11.60
C GLN A 123 -16.34 2.19 10.73
N ASP A 124 -17.61 2.35 11.12
CA ASP A 124 -18.62 3.18 10.46
C ASP A 124 -18.89 2.86 8.97
N TRP A 125 -18.31 1.76 8.43
CA TRP A 125 -18.49 1.39 7.03
C TRP A 125 -19.95 1.15 6.66
N GLY A 126 -20.73 0.48 7.53
CA GLY A 126 -22.14 0.19 7.26
C GLY A 126 -22.96 1.45 7.01
N GLU A 127 -22.79 2.48 7.84
CA GLU A 127 -23.51 3.74 7.67
C GLU A 127 -22.98 4.56 6.49
N MET A 128 -21.67 4.53 6.22
CA MET A 128 -21.05 5.22 5.09
C MET A 128 -21.45 4.59 3.76
N LYS A 129 -21.52 3.26 3.72
CA LYS A 129 -22.02 2.49 2.60
C LYS A 129 -23.45 2.90 2.23
N ASP A 130 -24.34 3.09 3.19
CA ASP A 130 -25.71 3.55 2.91
C ASP A 130 -25.72 4.91 2.17
N ILE A 131 -24.77 5.79 2.50
CA ILE A 131 -24.59 7.07 1.79
C ILE A 131 -24.06 6.82 0.38
N PHE A 132 -23.04 5.98 0.22
CA PHE A 132 -22.43 5.70 -1.08
C PHE A 132 -23.39 4.99 -2.05
N GLU A 133 -24.06 3.93 -1.60
CA GLU A 133 -25.05 3.19 -2.41
C GLU A 133 -26.22 4.09 -2.82
N GLY A 134 -26.64 5.02 -1.96
CA GLY A 134 -27.74 5.94 -2.24
C GLY A 134 -27.38 7.12 -3.16
N MET A 135 -26.11 7.48 -3.31
CA MET A 135 -25.69 8.72 -3.99
C MET A 135 -24.81 8.52 -5.21
N VAL A 136 -23.78 7.67 -5.13
CA VAL A 136 -22.71 7.57 -6.15
C VAL A 136 -22.52 6.17 -6.72
N GLY A 137 -22.82 5.13 -5.95
CA GLY A 137 -22.57 3.72 -6.28
C GLY A 137 -21.21 3.21 -5.77
N MET A 138 -21.15 1.92 -5.46
CA MET A 138 -19.94 1.26 -4.92
C MET A 138 -18.78 1.22 -5.93
N ASP A 139 -19.09 1.29 -7.21
CA ASP A 139 -18.12 1.35 -8.31
C ASP A 139 -17.35 2.68 -8.40
N GLN A 140 -17.69 3.67 -7.56
CA GLN A 140 -16.93 4.90 -7.36
C GLN A 140 -16.07 4.89 -6.09
N VAL A 141 -16.18 3.84 -5.29
CA VAL A 141 -15.48 3.71 -4.02
C VAL A 141 -14.29 2.79 -4.19
N THR A 142 -13.16 3.21 -3.67
CA THR A 142 -11.95 2.40 -3.54
C THR A 142 -11.54 2.35 -2.08
N PHE A 143 -11.31 1.15 -1.59
CA PHE A 143 -10.66 0.90 -0.31
C PHE A 143 -9.15 0.84 -0.52
N LEU A 144 -8.40 1.75 0.11
CA LEU A 144 -6.96 1.86 -0.01
C LEU A 144 -6.29 1.42 1.30
N LEU A 145 -5.59 0.30 1.26
CA LEU A 145 -4.83 -0.23 2.40
C LEU A 145 -3.42 0.38 2.44
N THR A 146 -3.07 0.96 3.58
CA THR A 146 -1.78 1.63 3.84
C THR A 146 -1.13 1.06 5.10
N GLY A 147 0.09 1.49 5.45
CA GLY A 147 0.74 1.09 6.71
C GLY A 147 1.46 -0.26 6.68
N TRP A 148 1.71 -0.80 5.49
CA TRP A 148 2.32 -2.12 5.28
C TRP A 148 3.77 -2.19 5.78
N GLU A 149 4.47 -1.06 5.80
CA GLU A 149 5.83 -0.91 6.32
C GLU A 149 5.92 -0.97 7.85
N LYS A 150 4.79 -0.77 8.55
CA LYS A 150 4.72 -0.76 10.03
C LYS A 150 4.38 -2.14 10.62
N VAL A 151 3.98 -3.09 9.78
CA VAL A 151 3.56 -4.44 10.22
C VAL A 151 4.43 -5.51 9.60
N LYS A 152 4.39 -6.72 10.17
CA LYS A 152 4.91 -7.91 9.49
C LYS A 152 3.97 -8.28 8.35
N LEU A 153 4.52 -8.82 7.27
CA LEU A 153 3.73 -9.26 6.11
C LEU A 153 2.57 -10.19 6.50
N GLU A 154 2.82 -11.22 7.31
CA GLU A 154 1.78 -12.18 7.69
C GLU A 154 0.63 -11.51 8.45
N GLN A 155 0.96 -10.52 9.30
CA GLN A 155 -0.04 -9.73 10.01
C GLN A 155 -0.84 -8.86 9.03
N GLY A 156 -0.16 -8.15 8.11
CA GLY A 156 -0.83 -7.32 7.11
C GLY A 156 -1.79 -8.12 6.23
N LEU A 157 -1.37 -9.30 5.76
CA LEU A 157 -2.20 -10.20 4.96
C LEU A 157 -3.39 -10.76 5.74
N GLU A 158 -3.20 -11.11 7.01
CA GLU A 158 -4.30 -11.56 7.87
C GLU A 158 -5.37 -10.47 8.03
N GLU A 159 -4.95 -9.24 8.26
CA GLU A 159 -5.86 -8.10 8.40
C GLU A 159 -6.56 -7.76 7.09
N GLU A 160 -5.83 -7.74 5.97
CA GLU A 160 -6.44 -7.56 4.66
C GLU A 160 -7.48 -8.64 4.37
N TRP A 161 -7.17 -9.91 4.63
CA TRP A 161 -8.10 -11.01 4.38
C TRP A 161 -9.37 -10.89 5.22
N LYS A 162 -9.26 -10.43 6.47
CA LYS A 162 -10.42 -10.13 7.33
C LYS A 162 -11.30 -9.04 6.71
N ILE A 163 -10.71 -7.92 6.29
CA ILE A 163 -11.43 -6.81 5.66
C ILE A 163 -12.09 -7.27 4.36
N HIS A 164 -11.35 -7.95 3.50
CA HIS A 164 -11.83 -8.45 2.22
C HIS A 164 -13.01 -9.42 2.42
N SER A 165 -12.92 -10.30 3.42
CA SER A 165 -14.00 -11.23 3.76
C SER A 165 -15.25 -10.49 4.26
N ALA A 166 -15.08 -9.45 5.09
CA ALA A 166 -16.18 -8.63 5.58
C ALA A 166 -16.85 -7.81 4.46
N LEU A 167 -16.08 -7.38 3.47
CA LEU A 167 -16.52 -6.51 2.36
C LEU A 167 -16.84 -7.25 1.06
N MET A 168 -16.88 -8.59 1.06
CA MET A 168 -17.05 -9.38 -0.17
C MET A 168 -18.26 -8.98 -1.01
N LYS A 169 -19.41 -8.73 -0.37
CA LYS A 169 -20.64 -8.30 -1.07
C LYS A 169 -20.49 -6.92 -1.72
N ASP A 170 -19.64 -6.07 -1.16
CA ASP A 170 -19.42 -4.71 -1.66
C ASP A 170 -18.43 -4.72 -2.82
N ILE A 171 -17.45 -5.64 -2.77
CA ILE A 171 -16.55 -5.96 -3.88
C ILE A 171 -17.35 -6.46 -5.09
N GLU A 172 -18.29 -7.38 -4.89
CA GLU A 172 -19.20 -7.87 -5.93
C GLU A 172 -20.04 -6.75 -6.58
N LYS A 173 -20.28 -5.65 -5.85
CA LYS A 173 -20.98 -4.45 -6.34
C LYS A 173 -20.05 -3.41 -6.98
N GLY A 174 -18.74 -3.65 -7.02
CA GLY A 174 -17.77 -2.78 -7.68
C GLY A 174 -16.84 -1.99 -6.76
N LEU A 175 -16.86 -2.20 -5.43
CA LEU A 175 -15.83 -1.66 -4.53
C LEU A 175 -14.46 -2.17 -4.99
N ALA A 176 -13.54 -1.25 -5.30
CA ALA A 176 -12.17 -1.60 -5.61
C ALA A 176 -11.33 -1.71 -4.33
N PHE A 177 -10.37 -2.62 -4.33
CA PHE A 177 -9.33 -2.70 -3.31
C PHE A 177 -7.99 -2.38 -3.95
N GLU A 178 -7.28 -1.43 -3.35
CA GLU A 178 -5.93 -1.04 -3.74
C GLU A 178 -5.01 -1.05 -2.52
N ARG A 179 -3.72 -1.22 -2.79
CA ARG A 179 -2.68 -1.38 -1.75
C ARG A 179 -1.60 -0.36 -2.01
N LEU A 180 -1.25 0.38 -0.97
CA LEU A 180 -0.08 1.23 -0.93
C LEU A 180 0.96 0.59 -0.02
N PHE A 181 1.75 -0.32 -0.59
CA PHE A 181 2.80 -1.05 0.12
C PHE A 181 3.97 -0.17 0.57
N VAL A 182 4.20 0.96 -0.10
CA VAL A 182 5.27 1.91 0.24
C VAL A 182 4.75 3.33 0.26
N GLU A 183 5.28 4.08 1.20
CA GLU A 183 4.90 5.45 1.53
C GLU A 183 5.62 6.52 0.69
N ASP A 184 6.21 6.18 -0.46
CA ASP A 184 6.89 7.17 -1.30
C ASP A 184 5.99 7.81 -2.35
N ARG A 185 6.33 9.05 -2.74
CA ARG A 185 5.53 9.87 -3.64
C ARG A 185 5.21 9.19 -4.97
N THR A 186 6.16 8.45 -5.54
CA THR A 186 5.95 7.78 -6.82
C THR A 186 4.94 6.65 -6.67
N ALA A 187 5.04 5.86 -5.59
CA ALA A 187 4.08 4.80 -5.29
C ALA A 187 2.66 5.36 -5.08
N VAL A 188 2.51 6.44 -4.31
CA VAL A 188 1.19 7.08 -4.11
C VAL A 188 0.59 7.51 -5.44
N TRP A 189 1.39 8.10 -6.33
CA TRP A 189 0.94 8.52 -7.65
C TRP A 189 0.51 7.36 -8.53
N MET A 190 1.30 6.28 -8.57
CA MET A 190 0.95 5.08 -9.34
C MET A 190 -0.40 4.51 -8.89
N VAL A 191 -0.61 4.39 -7.57
CA VAL A 191 -1.88 3.91 -7.02
C VAL A 191 -3.03 4.85 -7.38
N LEU A 192 -2.85 6.17 -7.30
CA LEU A 192 -3.89 7.11 -7.70
C LEU A 192 -4.23 7.01 -9.19
N GLU A 193 -3.23 6.88 -10.07
CA GLU A 193 -3.45 6.67 -11.50
C GLU A 193 -4.28 5.41 -11.75
N ASP A 194 -3.93 4.32 -11.07
CA ASP A 194 -4.67 3.07 -11.14
C ASP A 194 -6.12 3.22 -10.65
N ILE A 195 -6.35 3.90 -9.53
CA ILE A 195 -7.69 4.17 -9.00
C ILE A 195 -8.53 4.99 -9.99
N ILE A 196 -7.92 6.02 -10.58
CA ILE A 196 -8.57 6.88 -11.58
C ILE A 196 -8.96 6.05 -12.79
N ASP A 197 -8.04 5.25 -13.32
CA ASP A 197 -8.27 4.41 -14.50
C ASP A 197 -9.32 3.33 -14.25
N LEU A 198 -9.36 2.75 -13.05
CA LEU A 198 -10.36 1.76 -12.65
C LEU A 198 -11.75 2.34 -12.46
N THR A 199 -11.85 3.63 -12.13
CA THR A 199 -13.13 4.27 -11.82
C THR A 199 -13.72 4.97 -13.05
N ARG A 200 -12.90 5.26 -14.06
CA ARG A 200 -13.30 5.96 -15.28
C ARG A 200 -14.35 5.20 -16.09
N VAL A 201 -15.39 5.91 -16.52
CA VAL A 201 -16.41 5.39 -17.46
C VAL A 201 -15.78 5.23 -18.85
N ARG A 202 -15.95 4.07 -19.48
CA ARG A 202 -15.42 3.79 -20.82
C ARG A 202 -16.27 4.46 -21.90
N LEU A 203 -15.76 4.43 -23.13
CA LEU A 203 -16.44 5.00 -24.31
C LEU A 203 -17.81 4.36 -24.59
N ASP A 204 -18.05 3.14 -24.11
CA ASP A 204 -19.33 2.43 -24.20
C ASP A 204 -20.33 2.85 -23.12
N GLY A 205 -19.98 3.82 -22.27
CA GLY A 205 -20.80 4.30 -21.17
C GLY A 205 -20.79 3.40 -19.93
N ASN A 206 -20.07 2.28 -19.96
CA ASN A 206 -19.99 1.34 -18.85
C ASN A 206 -18.64 1.43 -18.12
N ARG A 207 -18.64 1.07 -16.84
CA ARG A 207 -17.42 0.83 -16.08
C ARG A 207 -17.07 -0.66 -16.12
N ASP A 208 -15.78 -0.97 -16.08
CA ASP A 208 -15.31 -2.36 -16.09
C ASP A 208 -15.29 -2.93 -14.68
N ILE A 209 -16.48 -3.24 -14.17
CA ILE A 209 -16.66 -3.90 -12.88
C ILE A 209 -15.89 -5.24 -12.83
N PRO A 210 -15.89 -6.10 -13.87
CA PRO A 210 -15.07 -7.31 -13.88
C PRO A 210 -13.57 -7.05 -13.64
N LYS A 211 -12.98 -6.05 -14.31
CA LYS A 211 -11.57 -5.69 -14.11
C LYS A 211 -11.31 -5.18 -12.69
N ARG A 212 -12.24 -4.45 -12.09
CA ARG A 212 -12.14 -4.00 -10.70
C ARG A 212 -12.15 -5.19 -9.74
N ILE A 213 -13.13 -6.10 -9.87
CA ILE A 213 -13.21 -7.31 -9.05
C ILE A 213 -11.94 -8.16 -9.20
N ALA A 214 -11.46 -8.35 -10.43
CA ALA A 214 -10.24 -9.10 -10.70
C ALA A 214 -9.01 -8.51 -10.00
N ARG A 215 -8.95 -7.18 -9.87
CA ARG A 215 -7.85 -6.47 -9.23
C ARG A 215 -7.99 -6.39 -7.71
N SER A 216 -9.22 -6.51 -7.19
CA SER A 216 -9.48 -6.59 -5.76
C SER A 216 -9.01 -7.91 -5.13
N TYR A 217 -8.80 -8.98 -5.93
CA TYR A 217 -8.23 -10.22 -5.41
C TYR A 217 -6.85 -10.00 -4.78
N LEU A 218 -6.55 -10.84 -3.79
CA LEU A 218 -5.27 -10.85 -3.11
C LEU A 218 -4.15 -11.16 -4.11
N PRO A 219 -3.06 -10.37 -4.16
CA PRO A 219 -1.87 -10.68 -4.93
C PRO A 219 -1.23 -11.96 -4.41
N ASP A 220 -0.31 -12.53 -5.19
CA ASP A 220 0.52 -13.62 -4.69
C ASP A 220 1.38 -13.12 -3.52
N ASP A 221 1.36 -13.88 -2.42
CA ASP A 221 2.11 -13.59 -1.19
C ASP A 221 3.60 -13.36 -1.48
N ASP A 222 4.15 -14.09 -2.45
CA ASP A 222 5.56 -14.01 -2.80
C ASP A 222 5.92 -12.73 -3.58
N GLU A 223 5.01 -12.20 -4.41
CA GLU A 223 5.20 -10.92 -5.11
C GLU A 223 5.24 -9.75 -4.10
N ILE A 224 4.29 -9.74 -3.16
CA ILE A 224 4.22 -8.73 -2.09
C ILE A 224 5.47 -8.81 -1.22
N ARG A 225 5.84 -10.03 -0.81
CA ARG A 225 7.03 -10.26 0.02
C ARG A 225 8.29 -9.75 -0.66
N PHE A 226 8.48 -10.08 -1.94
CA PHE A 226 9.66 -9.63 -2.68
C PHE A 226 9.76 -8.12 -2.72
N PHE A 227 8.64 -7.45 -3.02
CA PHE A 227 8.59 -6.00 -3.11
C PHE A 227 8.91 -5.30 -1.78
N LEU A 228 8.31 -5.74 -0.66
CA LEU A 228 8.57 -5.17 0.67
C LEU A 228 10.01 -5.43 1.14
N VAL A 229 10.56 -6.63 0.88
CA VAL A 229 11.95 -6.95 1.19
C VAL A 229 12.92 -6.08 0.40
N GLN A 230 12.66 -5.86 -0.90
CA GLN A 230 13.50 -5.00 -1.72
C GLN A 230 13.49 -3.55 -1.19
N LYS A 231 12.34 -3.05 -0.74
CA LYS A 231 12.24 -1.72 -0.13
C LYS A 231 13.08 -1.59 1.15
N ASP A 232 13.06 -2.60 2.01
CA ASP A 232 13.89 -2.64 3.21
C ASP A 232 15.39 -2.65 2.86
N ILE A 233 15.78 -3.39 1.83
CA ILE A 233 17.16 -3.41 1.32
C ILE A 233 17.57 -2.03 0.81
N ASP A 234 16.74 -1.37 0.01
CA ASP A 234 17.04 -0.05 -0.55
C ASP A 234 17.15 1.01 0.55
N THR A 235 16.28 0.94 1.56
CA THR A 235 16.29 1.85 2.73
C THR A 235 17.54 1.64 3.58
N LEU A 236 17.89 0.38 3.84
CA LEU A 236 19.10 0.01 4.56
C LEU A 236 20.34 0.51 3.82
N ARG A 237 20.42 0.28 2.50
CA ARG A 237 21.51 0.77 1.65
C ARG A 237 21.64 2.28 1.72
N ALA A 238 20.54 3.00 1.50
CA ALA A 238 20.53 4.47 1.55
C ALA A 238 20.93 5.02 2.93
N THR A 239 20.68 4.25 3.99
CA THR A 239 21.07 4.63 5.36
C THR A 239 22.54 4.34 5.64
N LEU A 240 23.06 3.18 5.19
CA LEU A 240 24.48 2.82 5.28
C LEU A 240 25.36 3.83 4.53
N ASP A 241 24.94 4.27 3.35
CA ASP A 241 25.69 5.21 2.51
C ASP A 241 25.84 6.62 3.13
N LYS A 242 25.20 6.91 4.27
CA LYS A 242 25.30 8.20 4.97
C LYS A 242 26.56 8.36 5.82
N SER A 243 27.27 7.28 6.15
CA SER A 243 28.51 7.32 6.94
C SER A 243 29.66 6.59 6.25
N PRO A 244 30.93 6.98 6.50
CA PRO A 244 32.08 6.27 5.94
C PRO A 244 32.14 4.78 6.33
N GLU A 245 31.84 4.47 7.60
CA GLU A 245 31.83 3.11 8.13
C GLU A 245 30.67 2.29 7.55
N GLY A 246 29.49 2.90 7.41
CA GLY A 246 28.32 2.27 6.80
C GLY A 246 28.52 2.01 5.32
N TRP A 247 29.09 2.96 4.58
CA TRP A 247 29.43 2.81 3.16
C TRP A 247 30.42 1.65 2.96
N LYS A 248 31.45 1.57 3.80
CA LYS A 248 32.40 0.44 3.77
C LYS A 248 31.69 -0.90 3.97
N LEU A 249 30.82 -0.99 4.98
CA LEU A 249 30.05 -2.21 5.25
C LEU A 249 29.11 -2.58 4.09
N HIS A 250 28.43 -1.59 3.48
CA HIS A 250 27.62 -1.82 2.29
C HIS A 250 28.46 -2.39 1.13
N MET A 251 29.66 -1.86 0.89
CA MET A 251 30.56 -2.37 -0.14
C MET A 251 31.00 -3.82 0.16
N GLU A 252 31.34 -4.13 1.41
CA GLU A 252 31.67 -5.50 1.84
C GLU A 252 30.51 -6.48 1.62
N ILE A 253 29.27 -6.08 1.97
CA ILE A 253 28.06 -6.88 1.72
C ILE A 253 27.88 -7.11 0.22
N ARG A 254 27.98 -6.06 -0.60
CA ARG A 254 27.79 -6.14 -2.05
C ARG A 254 28.82 -7.05 -2.71
N ASP A 255 30.09 -6.92 -2.32
CA ASP A 255 31.17 -7.73 -2.86
C ASP A 255 31.02 -9.21 -2.44
N TYR A 256 30.53 -9.45 -1.22
CA TYR A 256 30.18 -10.80 -0.75
C TYR A 256 29.01 -11.40 -1.55
N LEU A 257 27.92 -10.67 -1.74
CA LEU A 257 26.75 -11.13 -2.52
C LEU A 257 27.13 -11.45 -3.97
N THR A 258 27.95 -10.60 -4.58
CA THR A 258 28.47 -10.81 -5.95
C THR A 258 29.30 -12.09 -6.03
N SER A 259 30.19 -12.28 -5.05
CA SER A 259 31.05 -13.47 -4.99
C SER A 259 30.25 -14.74 -4.72
N HIS A 260 29.22 -14.68 -3.86
CA HIS A 260 28.35 -15.81 -3.56
C HIS A 260 27.53 -16.21 -4.79
N LYS A 261 26.92 -15.25 -5.47
CA LYS A 261 26.17 -15.47 -6.71
C LYS A 261 27.03 -16.17 -7.77
N ALA A 262 28.26 -15.71 -7.99
CA ALA A 262 29.19 -16.32 -8.94
C ALA A 262 29.55 -17.78 -8.60
N ARG A 263 29.46 -18.20 -7.33
CA ARG A 263 29.67 -19.60 -6.90
C ARG A 263 28.42 -20.46 -7.03
N ILE A 264 27.24 -19.90 -6.75
CA ILE A 264 25.95 -20.62 -6.74
C ILE A 264 25.36 -20.80 -8.13
N ASP A 265 25.38 -19.77 -8.98
CA ASP A 265 24.70 -19.80 -10.30
C ASP A 265 25.14 -21.02 -11.16
N PRO A 266 26.43 -21.38 -11.24
CA PRO A 266 26.85 -22.57 -11.98
C PRO A 266 26.32 -23.88 -11.39
N LEU A 267 26.19 -23.96 -10.05
CA LEU A 267 25.69 -25.15 -9.36
C LEU A 267 24.19 -25.33 -9.58
N LEU A 268 23.42 -24.24 -9.57
CA LEU A 268 21.99 -24.28 -9.87
C LEU A 268 21.75 -24.72 -11.32
N ALA A 269 22.49 -24.15 -12.27
CA ALA A 269 22.42 -24.57 -13.68
C ALA A 269 22.74 -26.07 -13.86
N GLN A 270 23.68 -26.61 -13.08
CA GLN A 270 24.02 -28.04 -13.09
C GLN A 270 22.91 -28.92 -12.49
N ILE A 271 22.17 -28.44 -11.49
CA ILE A 271 21.03 -29.16 -10.90
C ILE A 271 19.86 -29.21 -11.89
N ASP A 272 19.59 -28.10 -12.55
CA ASP A 272 18.47 -27.93 -13.49
C ASP A 272 18.69 -28.63 -14.84
N ASP A 273 19.94 -28.94 -15.22
CA ASP A 273 20.24 -29.62 -16.49
C ASP A 273 19.71 -31.06 -16.51
N GLU A 274 18.67 -31.33 -17.29
CA GLU A 274 18.04 -32.65 -17.45
C GLU A 274 19.02 -33.76 -17.89
N HIS A 275 20.13 -33.42 -18.55
CA HIS A 275 21.11 -34.37 -19.07
C HIS A 275 22.29 -34.60 -18.12
N GLU A 276 22.34 -33.89 -16.99
CA GLU A 276 23.44 -34.02 -16.04
C GLU A 276 23.38 -35.36 -15.29
N ILE A 277 24.56 -35.92 -15.02
CA ILE A 277 24.70 -37.22 -14.39
C ILE A 277 24.16 -37.13 -12.96
N GLY A 278 23.26 -38.04 -12.56
CA GLY A 278 22.61 -38.00 -11.25
C GLY A 278 23.56 -37.88 -10.04
N ARG A 279 24.79 -38.42 -10.15
CA ARG A 279 25.83 -38.22 -9.13
C ARG A 279 26.30 -36.76 -9.04
N LYS A 280 26.57 -36.12 -10.17
CA LYS A 280 26.99 -34.72 -10.24
C LYS A 280 25.89 -33.77 -9.80
N LYS A 281 24.62 -34.06 -10.11
CA LYS A 281 23.48 -33.32 -9.55
C LYS A 281 23.48 -33.36 -8.02
N LYS A 282 23.61 -34.56 -7.45
CA LYS A 282 23.64 -34.74 -5.98
C LYS A 282 24.84 -34.05 -5.32
N GLU A 283 26.00 -34.07 -5.97
CA GLU A 283 27.19 -33.33 -5.51
C GLU A 283 26.96 -31.81 -5.56
N ALA A 284 26.31 -31.29 -6.62
CA ALA A 284 25.92 -29.88 -6.72
C ALA A 284 24.90 -29.47 -5.65
N GLU A 285 23.84 -30.26 -5.43
CA GLU A 285 22.85 -30.04 -4.37
C GLU A 285 23.51 -29.94 -2.99
N THR A 286 24.40 -30.89 -2.67
CA THR A 286 25.14 -30.90 -1.39
C THR A 286 26.03 -29.66 -1.25
N THR A 287 26.63 -29.21 -2.35
CA THR A 287 27.49 -28.01 -2.36
C THR A 287 26.66 -26.74 -2.19
N VAL A 288 25.49 -26.65 -2.84
CA VAL A 288 24.55 -25.54 -2.65
C VAL A 288 24.09 -25.46 -1.19
N ASP A 289 23.74 -26.60 -0.58
CA ASP A 289 23.36 -26.65 0.84
C ASP A 289 24.49 -26.15 1.75
N TYR A 290 25.74 -26.53 1.46
CA TYR A 290 26.90 -26.06 2.22
C TYR A 290 27.16 -24.55 2.05
N GLU A 291 27.18 -24.06 0.80
CA GLU A 291 27.34 -22.62 0.50
C GLU A 291 26.21 -21.79 1.11
N TYR A 292 24.99 -22.34 1.18
CA TYR A 292 23.85 -21.69 1.85
C TYR A 292 24.08 -21.53 3.36
N LEU A 293 24.65 -22.54 4.02
CA LEU A 293 24.99 -22.43 5.45
C LEU A 293 26.05 -21.35 5.70
N LEU A 294 27.06 -21.26 4.83
CA LEU A 294 28.08 -20.20 4.89
C LEU A 294 27.47 -18.82 4.62
N PHE A 295 26.61 -18.72 3.60
CA PHE A 295 25.84 -17.53 3.27
C PHE A 295 25.07 -17.02 4.45
N ARG A 296 24.26 -17.88 5.06
CA ARG A 296 23.46 -17.52 6.23
C ARG A 296 24.33 -17.02 7.39
N LYS A 297 25.42 -17.73 7.71
CA LYS A 297 26.33 -17.33 8.79
C LYS A 297 26.94 -15.96 8.52
N THR A 298 27.33 -15.70 7.27
CA THR A 298 27.97 -14.43 6.89
C THR A 298 26.96 -13.28 6.87
N MET A 299 25.76 -13.49 6.32
CA MET A 299 24.67 -12.50 6.38
C MET A 299 24.31 -12.15 7.82
N TRP A 300 24.30 -13.13 8.73
CA TRP A 300 24.10 -12.86 10.15
C TRP A 300 25.17 -11.94 10.73
N SER A 301 26.45 -12.20 10.44
CA SER A 301 27.54 -11.31 10.89
C SER A 301 27.44 -9.90 10.30
N PHE A 302 26.96 -9.75 9.07
CA PHE A 302 26.68 -8.43 8.51
C PHE A 302 25.54 -7.72 9.24
N PHE A 303 24.46 -8.42 9.59
CA PHE A 303 23.38 -7.83 10.39
C PHE A 303 23.86 -7.39 11.78
N GLU A 304 24.67 -8.20 12.46
CA GLU A 304 25.30 -7.80 13.74
C GLU A 304 26.22 -6.58 13.58
N ALA A 305 26.90 -6.43 12.44
CA ALA A 305 27.71 -5.26 12.14
C ALA A 305 26.85 -4.01 11.87
N ILE A 306 25.72 -4.17 11.16
CA ILE A 306 24.74 -3.10 10.92
C ILE A 306 24.15 -2.61 12.24
N GLU A 307 23.78 -3.52 13.14
CA GLU A 307 23.25 -3.16 14.47
C GLU A 307 24.26 -2.38 15.32
N LYS A 308 25.55 -2.71 15.24
CA LYS A 308 26.61 -1.96 15.93
C LYS A 308 26.78 -0.54 15.42
N LEU A 309 26.31 -0.26 14.20
CA LEU A 309 26.23 1.10 13.66
C LEU A 309 24.95 1.83 14.08
N GLU A 310 24.13 1.23 14.95
CA GLU A 310 22.83 1.74 15.40
C GLU A 310 21.84 1.97 14.24
N ILE A 311 22.02 1.24 13.14
CA ILE A 311 21.14 1.30 11.97
C ILE A 311 20.06 0.23 12.10
N SER A 312 18.80 0.65 12.03
CA SER A 312 17.66 -0.26 12.04
C SER A 312 17.58 -1.06 10.74
N ILE A 313 17.33 -2.36 10.86
CA ILE A 313 17.03 -3.26 9.74
C ILE A 313 15.50 -3.36 9.64
N GLY A 314 14.96 -3.16 8.44
CA GLY A 314 13.51 -3.19 8.22
C GLY A 314 12.86 -4.53 8.59
N PRO A 315 11.59 -4.51 9.03
CA PRO A 315 10.92 -5.68 9.60
C PRO A 315 10.73 -6.83 8.60
N HIS A 316 10.55 -6.53 7.31
CA HIS A 316 10.33 -7.52 6.27
C HIS A 316 11.64 -8.23 5.92
N LEU A 317 12.74 -7.47 5.83
CA LEU A 317 14.08 -8.02 5.68
C LEU A 317 14.49 -8.87 6.88
N GLN A 318 14.18 -8.42 8.10
CA GLN A 318 14.38 -9.21 9.31
C GLN A 318 13.60 -10.53 9.28
N ALA A 319 12.31 -10.48 8.93
CA ALA A 319 11.47 -11.67 8.83
C ALA A 319 11.99 -12.63 7.75
N PHE A 320 12.40 -12.11 6.60
CA PHE A 320 12.94 -12.86 5.48
C PHE A 320 14.18 -13.67 5.87
N TYR A 321 15.15 -13.03 6.52
CA TYR A 321 16.38 -13.69 6.98
C TYR A 321 16.23 -14.43 8.32
N GLY A 322 15.05 -14.37 8.95
CA GLY A 322 14.81 -14.98 10.27
C GLY A 322 15.64 -14.34 11.38
N PHE A 323 15.90 -13.03 11.27
CA PHE A 323 16.56 -12.24 12.28
C PHE A 323 15.71 -12.22 13.57
N ASN A 324 16.35 -12.34 14.74
CA ASN A 324 15.69 -12.51 16.05
C ASN A 324 14.83 -13.77 16.25
N ALA A 325 14.76 -14.71 15.30
CA ALA A 325 14.13 -16.01 15.52
C ALA A 325 15.04 -16.93 16.36
N LYS A 326 14.63 -17.25 17.59
CA LYS A 326 15.30 -18.27 18.42
C LYS A 326 14.48 -19.56 18.47
N PRO A 327 15.04 -20.72 18.07
CA PRO A 327 16.34 -20.89 17.43
C PRO A 327 16.31 -20.43 15.96
N PRO A 328 17.49 -20.18 15.35
CA PRO A 328 17.58 -19.91 13.91
C PRO A 328 16.77 -20.96 13.13
N PRO A 329 15.90 -20.57 12.17
CA PRO A 329 15.04 -21.51 11.46
C PRO A 329 15.83 -22.70 10.90
N LYS A 330 15.33 -23.91 11.19
CA LYS A 330 16.04 -25.20 11.01
C LYS A 330 15.88 -25.83 9.62
N LYS A 331 15.22 -25.20 8.65
CA LYS A 331 14.82 -25.85 7.38
C LYS A 331 15.44 -25.20 6.14
N SER A 332 15.75 -26.04 5.16
CA SER A 332 16.33 -25.68 3.86
C SER A 332 15.41 -24.75 3.07
N PHE A 333 16.04 -23.83 2.36
CA PHE A 333 15.43 -22.78 1.56
C PHE A 333 14.61 -23.32 0.37
N PHE A 334 14.84 -24.56 -0.07
CA PHE A 334 14.15 -25.19 -1.20
C PHE A 334 12.63 -25.34 -1.06
N ARG A 335 12.05 -25.09 0.13
CA ARG A 335 10.58 -25.03 0.31
C ARG A 335 10.00 -23.62 0.36
N ARG A 336 10.82 -22.57 0.19
CA ARG A 336 10.40 -21.17 0.27
C ARG A 336 10.49 -20.41 -1.06
N PHE A 337 11.02 -21.04 -2.11
CA PHE A 337 11.24 -20.38 -3.40
C PHE A 337 11.01 -21.30 -4.61
N PHE A 338 10.53 -22.54 -4.41
CA PHE A 338 10.12 -23.47 -5.45
C PHE A 338 8.81 -24.16 -5.07
#